data_AF-A0A7W6AFZ3-F1
#
_entry.id   AF-A0A7W6AFZ3-F1
#
_cell.length_a   1.000
_cell.length_b   1.000
_cell.length_c   1.000
_cell.angle_alpha   90.00
_cell.angle_beta   90.00
_cell.angle_gamma   90.00
#
_symmetry.space_group_name_H-M   'P 1'
#
loop_
_entity.id
_entity.type
_entity.pdbx_description
1 polymer ?
#
loop_
_entity_poly.entity_id
_entity_poly.type
_entity_poly.pdbx_seq_one_letter_code
_entity_poly.pdbx_strand_id
1 'polypeptide(L)' 'MAAGRINSPASIETAADVFSAFGGSWQAVERIAQVRADGVRVIRRSDIERARRQQADPQR' A
#
# COMPACT_ATOMS: atom_id res chain seq x y z
N MET A 1 -14.64 -15.89 2.88
CA MET A 1 -13.29 -15.40 3.25
C MET A 1 -12.46 -15.33 1.98
N ALA A 2 -12.12 -14.14 1.48
CA ALA A 2 -11.14 -14.03 0.40
C ALA A 2 -9.77 -14.32 1.01
N ALA A 3 -9.35 -15.59 0.98
CA ALA A 3 -7.97 -15.95 1.24
C ALA A 3 -7.15 -15.25 0.15
N GLY A 4 -6.45 -14.17 0.51
CA GLY A 4 -5.57 -13.47 -0.42
C GLY A 4 -4.64 -14.50 -1.04
N ARG A 5 -4.80 -14.80 -2.32
CA ARG A 5 -3.93 -15.73 -3.03
C ARG A 5 -2.58 -15.03 -3.17
N ILE A 6 -1.62 -15.46 -2.34
CA ILE A 6 -0.22 -15.08 -2.44
C ILE A 6 0.24 -15.40 -3.86
N ASN A 7 0.91 -14.44 -4.52
CA ASN A 7 1.45 -14.56 -5.88
C ASN A 7 0.40 -14.81 -6.99
N SER A 8 -0.82 -14.33 -6.81
CA SER A 8 -1.80 -14.23 -7.91
C SER A 8 -1.61 -12.93 -8.72
N PRO A 9 -2.05 -12.88 -9.99
CA PRO A 9 -2.04 -11.64 -10.77
C PRO A 9 -2.65 -10.45 -10.01
N ALA A 10 -3.80 -10.64 -9.36
CA ALA A 10 -4.46 -9.62 -8.55
C ALA A 10 -3.60 -9.14 -7.35
N SER A 11 -2.85 -10.04 -6.70
CA SER A 11 -1.93 -9.64 -5.63
C SER A 11 -0.73 -8.85 -6.13
N ILE A 12 -0.25 -9.15 -7.34
CA ILE A 12 0.85 -8.43 -7.99
C ILE A 12 0.38 -7.03 -8.39
N GLU A 13 -0.79 -6.91 -9.00
CA GLU A 13 -1.42 -5.63 -9.34
C GLU A 13 -1.62 -4.78 -8.09
N THR A 14 -2.14 -5.37 -7.01
CA THR A 14 -2.32 -4.66 -5.73
C THR A 14 -0.99 -4.16 -5.18
N ALA A 15 0.08 -4.97 -5.25
CA ALA A 15 1.40 -4.56 -4.79
C ALA A 15 1.98 -3.42 -5.65
N ALA A 16 1.83 -3.48 -6.97
CA ALA A 16 2.24 -2.43 -7.90
C ALA A 16 1.49 -1.11 -7.65
N ASP A 17 0.19 -1.20 -7.39
CA ASP A 17 -0.68 -0.07 -7.07
C ASP A 17 -0.27 0.63 -5.77
N VAL A 18 0.05 -0.15 -4.73
CA VAL A 18 0.56 0.36 -3.45
C VAL A 18 1.90 1.04 -3.69
N PHE A 19 2.84 0.36 -4.33
CA PHE A 19 4.17 0.90 -4.58
C PHE A 19 4.13 2.23 -5.35
N SER A 20 3.29 2.31 -6.38
CA SER A 20 3.09 3.53 -7.18
C SER A 20 2.47 4.66 -6.36
N ALA A 21 1.46 4.37 -5.54
CA ALA A 21 0.81 5.36 -4.68
C ALA A 21 1.78 6.01 -3.67
N PHE A 22 2.88 5.33 -3.32
CA PHE A 22 3.95 5.85 -2.46
C PHE A 22 5.20 6.26 -3.24
N GLY A 23 5.03 6.63 -4.52
CA GLY A 23 6.07 7.23 -5.36
C GLY A 23 7.17 6.27 -5.76
N GLY A 24 6.90 4.97 -5.78
CA GLY A 24 7.90 3.95 -6.07
C GLY A 24 8.97 3.81 -4.99
N SER A 25 8.66 4.17 -3.73
CA SER A 25 9.59 4.02 -2.61
C SER A 25 9.12 2.93 -1.65
N TRP A 26 9.90 1.85 -1.55
CA TRP A 26 9.63 0.80 -0.57
C TRP A 26 9.75 1.32 0.88
N GLN A 27 10.68 2.23 1.15
CA GLN A 27 10.78 2.86 2.47
C GLN A 27 9.54 3.70 2.81
N ALA A 28 8.88 4.33 1.85
CA ALA A 28 7.63 5.03 2.07
C ALA A 28 6.47 4.07 2.38
N VAL A 29 6.41 2.93 1.68
CA VAL A 29 5.45 1.84 1.95
C VAL A 29 5.65 1.25 3.35
N GLU A 30 6.89 1.03 3.78
CA GLU A 30 7.18 0.49 5.11
C GLU A 30 6.83 1.47 6.23
N ARG A 31 7.07 2.78 6.04
CA ARG A 31 6.77 3.80 7.04
C ARG A 31 5.29 3.92 7.37
N ILE A 32 4.40 3.64 6.42
CA ILE A 32 2.95 3.73 6.65
C ILE A 32 2.35 2.41 7.14
N ALA A 33 3.09 1.29 7.05
CA ALA A 33 2.59 0.00 7.45
C ALA A 33 2.44 -0.09 8.98
N GLN A 34 1.25 -0.50 9.42
CA GLN A 34 0.97 -0.78 10.83
C GLN A 34 1.39 -2.21 11.15
N VAL A 35 2.30 -2.38 12.11
CA VAL A 35 2.67 -3.71 12.62
C VAL A 35 1.62 -4.16 13.63
N ARG A 36 0.97 -5.29 13.36
CA ARG A 36 0.04 -5.94 14.30
C ARG A 36 0.78 -6.77 15.35
N ALA A 37 0.07 -7.19 16.39
CA ALA A 37 0.63 -7.98 17.49
C ALA A 37 1.27 -9.31 17.04
N ASP A 38 0.82 -9.86 15.90
CA ASP A 38 1.34 -11.06 15.26
C ASP A 38 2.54 -10.80 14.32
N GLY A 39 3.04 -9.57 14.27
CA GLY A 39 4.14 -9.16 13.40
C GLY A 39 3.73 -8.88 11.95
N VAL A 40 2.45 -9.05 11.60
CA VAL A 40 1.96 -8.77 10.24
C VAL A 40 1.92 -7.26 10.01
N ARG A 41 2.59 -6.81 8.94
CA ARG A 41 2.52 -5.43 8.45
C ARG A 41 1.26 -5.23 7.62
N VAL A 42 0.44 -4.25 7.99
CA VAL A 42 -0.83 -3.95 7.35
C VAL A 42 -0.87 -2.52 6.87
N ILE A 43 -1.24 -2.32 5.61
CA ILE A 43 -1.53 -1.02 5.03
C ILE A 43 -3.04 -0.96 4.78
N ARG A 44 -3.70 0.09 5.27
CA ARG A 44 -5.14 0.23 5.05
C ARG A 44 -5.39 0.84 3.68
N ARG A 45 -6.52 0.47 3.07
CA ARG A 45 -6.95 1.04 1.79
C ARG A 45 -7.08 2.57 1.84
N SER A 46 -7.54 3.11 2.97
CA SER A 46 -7.62 4.56 3.21
C SER A 46 -6.28 5.28 3.13
N ASP A 47 -5.18 4.62 3.49
CA ASP A 47 -3.85 5.21 3.47
C ASP A 47 -3.34 5.31 2.03
N ILE A 48 -3.60 4.27 1.23
CA ILE A 48 -3.31 4.25 -0.22
C ILE A 48 -4.09 5.35 -0.94
N GLU A 49 -5.39 5.49 -0.65
CA GLU A 49 -6.24 6.54 -1.24
C GLU A 49 -5.82 7.95 -0.85
N ARG A 50 -5.29 8.13 0.36
CA ARG A 50 -4.72 9.41 0.81
C ARG A 50 -3.44 9.73 0.05
N ALA A 51 -2.53 8.76 -0.08
CA ALA A 51 -1.27 8.93 -0.79
C ALA A 51 -1.49 9.28 -2.27
N ARG A 52 -2.44 8.61 -2.94
CA ARG A 52 -2.85 8.94 -4.32
C ARG A 52 -3.34 10.38 -4.46
N ARG A 53 -4.15 10.86 -3.52
CA ARG A 53 -4.64 12.25 -3.52
C ARG A 53 -3.52 13.26 -3.34
N GLN A 54 -2.55 12.97 -2.49
CA GLN A 54 -1.38 13.83 -2.26
C GLN A 54 -0.47 13.90 -3.50
N GLN A 55 -0.33 12.80 -4.25
CA GLN A 55 0.41 12.81 -5.52
C GLN A 55 -0.31 13.59 -6.63
N ALA A 56 -1.63 13.53 -6.67
CA ALA A 56 -2.44 14.24 -7.66
C ALA A 56 -2.49 15.76 -7.43
N ASP A 57 -2.19 16.23 -6.22
CA ASP A 57 -2.27 17.64 -5.84
C ASP A 57 -0.96 18.12 -5.19
N PRO A 58 0.14 18.25 -5.96
CA PRO A 58 1.47 18.59 -5.44
C PRO A 58 1.63 20.06 -5.01
N GLN A 59 0.57 20.88 -5.01
CA GLN A 59 0.62 22.33 -4.76
C GLN A 59 0.10 22.78 -3.38
N ARG A 60 0.22 21.96 -2.33
CA ARG A 60 -0.01 22.38 -0.94
C ARG A 60 1.22 22.18 -0.05
#